data_AF-A0A061IQM7-F1
#
_entry.id   AF-A0A061IQM7-F1
#
_cell.length_a   1.000
_cell.length_b   1.000
_cell.length_c   1.000
_cell.angle_alpha   90.00
_cell.angle_beta   90.00
_cell.angle_gamma   90.00
#
_symmetry.space_group_name_H-M   'P 1'
#
loop_
_entity.id
_entity.type
_entity.pdbx_description
1 polymer ?
#
loop_
_entity_poly.entity_id
_entity_poly.type
_entity_poly.pdbx_seq_one_letter_code
_entity_poly.pdbx_strand_id
1 'polypeptide(L)'
;MPLLVDGRRVRLPRSAAELVREHPSLEERARLLRGQSVQQVGPQGLLYVQQRELAVTTPKDGSISILGSDDATTCHIVVLRHTGNGATCLTHCDGTDTKAEVPLIMSAIKSFSDHTECGRLEVHLVGGFSDDRQLSQKLTHQLLSEFDKQDDDIHLVTLCVTELNDREENENHFPIIYGIAVNIKTAEIYRASFQDHGPEEQLRAARALAGGPCQDGTEAYTSKVLCR
;
A
#
# COMPACT_ATOMS: atom_id res chain seq x y z
N MET A 1 14.80 9.03 11.29
CA MET A 1 14.60 7.86 12.16
C MET A 1 13.57 6.96 11.48
N PRO A 2 13.68 5.64 11.64
CA PRO A 2 13.63 4.71 10.51
C PRO A 2 12.35 3.86 10.54
N LEU A 3 12.29 2.77 9.77
CA LEU A 3 11.17 1.85 9.81
C LEU A 3 11.09 1.17 11.18
N LEU A 4 9.95 1.28 11.86
CA LEU A 4 9.73 0.81 13.23
C LEU A 4 8.70 -0.34 13.28
N VAL A 5 8.96 -1.35 14.10
CA VAL A 5 7.94 -2.33 14.52
C VAL A 5 7.92 -2.35 16.04
N ASP A 6 6.72 -2.24 16.63
CA ASP A 6 6.53 -2.14 18.09
C ASP A 6 7.42 -1.06 18.77
N GLY A 7 7.66 0.04 18.05
CA GLY A 7 8.49 1.16 18.52
C GLY A 7 10.00 0.93 18.45
N ARG A 8 10.46 -0.16 17.83
CA ARG A 8 11.89 -0.48 17.66
C ARG A 8 12.26 -0.44 16.18
N ARG A 9 13.44 0.11 15.88
CA ARG A 9 13.99 0.11 14.52
C ARG A 9 14.15 -1.33 14.00
N VAL A 10 13.64 -1.57 12.80
CA VAL A 10 13.86 -2.80 12.04
C VAL A 10 15.32 -2.89 11.59
N ARG A 11 15.95 -4.05 11.76
CA ARG A 11 17.27 -4.31 11.16
C ARG A 11 17.07 -4.88 9.77
N LEU A 12 17.65 -4.27 8.74
CA LEU A 12 17.59 -4.74 7.35
C LEU A 12 19.00 -5.09 6.83
N PRO A 13 19.14 -6.00 5.84
CA PRO A 13 18.08 -6.74 5.16
C PRO A 13 17.54 -7.92 5.99
N ARG A 14 16.24 -8.19 5.85
CA ARG A 14 15.52 -9.33 6.43
C ARG A 14 14.41 -9.77 5.48
N SER A 15 14.14 -11.07 5.46
CA SER A 15 12.93 -11.60 4.82
C SER A 15 11.67 -11.18 5.58
N ALA A 16 10.51 -11.22 4.92
CA ALA A 16 9.25 -10.88 5.58
C ALA A 16 8.93 -11.86 6.71
N ALA A 17 9.19 -13.15 6.53
CA ALA A 17 9.02 -14.19 7.53
C ALA A 17 9.98 -14.06 8.72
N GLU A 18 11.19 -13.54 8.53
CA GLU A 18 12.07 -13.20 9.66
C GLU A 18 11.48 -12.07 10.52
N LEU A 19 11.01 -10.99 9.88
CA LEU A 19 10.41 -9.87 10.60
C LEU A 19 9.17 -10.29 11.39
N VAL A 20 8.32 -11.10 10.77
CA VAL A 20 7.10 -11.60 11.41
C VAL A 20 7.38 -12.55 12.56
N ARG A 21 8.41 -13.39 12.47
CA ARG A 21 8.84 -14.25 13.59
C ARG A 21 9.40 -13.44 14.76
N GLU A 22 10.11 -12.34 14.49
CA GLU A 22 10.62 -11.43 15.53
C GLU A 22 9.52 -10.57 16.15
N HIS A 23 8.43 -10.32 15.41
CA HIS A 23 7.33 -9.44 15.80
C HIS A 23 5.95 -10.10 15.65
N PRO A 24 5.46 -10.81 16.68
CA PRO A 24 4.17 -11.52 16.63
C PRO A 24 2.96 -10.65 16.30
N SER A 25 3.05 -9.34 16.55
CA SER A 25 2.01 -8.36 16.18
C SER A 25 1.79 -8.27 14.66
N LEU A 26 2.86 -8.44 13.88
CA LEU A 26 2.77 -8.48 12.41
C LEU A 26 2.13 -9.79 11.93
N GLU A 27 2.48 -10.93 12.53
CA GLU A 27 1.88 -12.23 12.15
C GLU A 27 0.38 -12.21 12.40
N GLU A 28 -0.05 -11.74 13.57
CA GLU A 28 -1.46 -11.74 13.93
C GLU A 28 -2.27 -10.87 12.97
N ARG A 29 -1.74 -9.69 12.58
CA ARG A 29 -2.39 -8.82 11.59
C ARG A 29 -2.43 -9.45 10.21
N ALA A 30 -1.35 -10.08 9.76
CA ALA A 30 -1.30 -10.77 8.47
C ALA A 30 -2.29 -11.95 8.46
N ARG A 31 -2.32 -12.76 9.52
CA ARG A 31 -3.27 -13.87 9.70
C ARG A 31 -4.72 -13.40 9.69
N LEU A 32 -5.05 -12.34 10.42
CA LEU A 32 -6.40 -11.77 10.44
C LEU A 32 -6.79 -11.26 9.05
N LEU A 33 -5.91 -10.54 8.37
CA LEU A 33 -6.17 -10.03 7.02
C LEU A 33 -6.41 -11.17 6.02
N ARG A 34 -5.54 -12.19 5.98
CA ARG A 34 -5.72 -13.39 5.15
C ARG A 34 -7.02 -14.14 5.46
N GLY A 35 -7.44 -14.16 6.71
CA GLY A 35 -8.65 -14.84 7.17
C GLY A 35 -9.97 -14.15 6.81
N GLN A 36 -9.93 -12.90 6.33
CA GLN A 36 -11.15 -12.18 5.91
C GLN A 36 -11.74 -12.77 4.64
N SER A 37 -13.06 -12.70 4.50
CA SER A 37 -13.74 -12.86 3.21
C SER A 37 -13.48 -11.65 2.32
N VAL A 38 -13.27 -11.87 1.02
CA VAL A 38 -13.14 -10.78 0.05
C VAL A 38 -14.45 -10.02 -0.05
N GLN A 39 -14.42 -8.70 0.20
CA GLN A 39 -15.57 -7.84 0.04
C GLN A 39 -15.67 -7.32 -1.39
N GLN A 40 -16.86 -7.40 -1.99
CA GLN A 40 -17.15 -6.76 -3.27
C GLN A 40 -17.41 -5.27 -3.03
N VAL A 41 -16.47 -4.42 -3.44
CA VAL A 41 -16.58 -2.96 -3.24
C VAL A 41 -17.23 -2.34 -4.48
N GLY A 42 -18.36 -1.67 -4.26
CA GLY A 42 -19.06 -0.92 -5.32
C GLY A 42 -18.43 0.44 -5.60
N PRO A 43 -18.84 1.11 -6.70
CA PRO A 43 -18.22 2.37 -7.15
C PRO A 43 -18.51 3.58 -6.25
N GLN A 44 -19.49 3.50 -5.34
CA GLN A 44 -19.91 4.64 -4.55
C GLN A 44 -18.82 5.08 -3.57
N GLY A 45 -18.23 6.26 -3.82
CA GLY A 45 -17.18 6.83 -2.98
C GLY A 45 -15.87 6.04 -3.04
N LEU A 46 -15.69 5.18 -4.07
CA LEU A 46 -14.48 4.45 -4.37
C LEU A 46 -13.58 5.29 -5.28
N LEU A 47 -12.30 5.31 -4.97
CA LEU A 47 -11.25 5.64 -5.93
C LEU A 47 -10.37 4.41 -6.14
N TYR A 48 -10.48 3.82 -7.33
CA TYR A 48 -9.65 2.67 -7.73
C TYR A 48 -8.30 3.15 -8.27
N VAL A 49 -7.22 2.60 -7.71
CA VAL A 49 -5.83 2.92 -8.05
C VAL A 49 -5.25 1.76 -8.85
N GLN A 50 -4.85 2.01 -10.10
CA GLN A 50 -4.23 0.98 -10.94
C GLN A 50 -2.76 0.79 -10.57
N GLN A 51 -2.15 -0.27 -11.12
CA GLN A 51 -0.71 -0.49 -11.06
C GLN A 51 0.06 0.75 -11.57
N ARG A 52 1.11 1.16 -10.85
CA ARG A 52 1.90 2.39 -11.08
C ARG A 52 1.10 3.69 -10.96
N GLU A 53 0.08 3.69 -10.12
CA GLU A 53 -0.61 4.91 -9.71
C GLU A 53 -0.51 5.10 -8.20
N LEU A 54 -0.78 6.34 -7.80
CA LEU A 54 -0.83 6.79 -6.42
C LEU A 54 -2.06 7.68 -6.24
N ALA A 55 -2.76 7.50 -5.12
CA ALA A 55 -3.82 8.40 -4.71
C ALA A 55 -3.66 8.75 -3.24
N VAL A 56 -3.88 10.02 -2.90
CA VAL A 56 -3.87 10.51 -1.51
C VAL A 56 -5.09 11.38 -1.23
N THR A 57 -5.71 11.15 -0.08
CA THR A 57 -6.84 11.96 0.39
C THR A 57 -6.93 11.93 1.92
N THR A 58 -7.91 12.63 2.50
CA THR A 58 -8.13 12.74 3.94
C THR A 58 -9.60 12.48 4.29
N PRO A 59 -9.95 12.24 5.56
CA PRO A 59 -11.34 12.08 5.98
C PRO A 59 -12.22 13.32 5.76
N LYS A 60 -11.61 14.48 5.46
CA LYS A 60 -12.31 15.73 5.12
C LYS A 60 -12.85 15.72 3.69
N ASP A 61 -12.41 14.79 2.84
CA ASP A 61 -12.92 14.62 1.48
C ASP A 61 -14.36 14.08 1.52
N GLY A 62 -15.27 14.84 0.91
CA GLY A 62 -16.69 14.47 0.83
C GLY A 62 -17.01 13.52 -0.32
N SER A 63 -16.10 13.36 -1.28
CA SER A 63 -16.30 12.56 -2.49
C SER A 63 -15.76 11.15 -2.33
N ILE A 64 -14.58 11.00 -1.72
CA ILE A 64 -13.88 9.73 -1.61
C ILE A 64 -13.94 9.22 -0.17
N SER A 65 -14.38 7.96 -0.02
CA SER A 65 -14.47 7.27 1.26
C SER A 65 -13.63 6.00 1.33
N ILE A 66 -13.31 5.43 0.16
CA ILE A 66 -12.53 4.19 0.02
C ILE A 66 -11.47 4.41 -1.06
N LEU A 67 -10.22 4.07 -0.75
CA LEU A 67 -9.20 3.80 -1.77
C LEU A 67 -9.07 2.29 -1.94
N GLY A 68 -8.85 1.82 -3.15
CA GLY A 68 -8.70 0.40 -3.42
C GLY A 68 -7.80 0.10 -4.60
N SER A 69 -7.21 -1.09 -4.59
CA SER A 69 -6.47 -1.64 -5.73
C SER A 69 -6.57 -3.17 -5.70
N ASP A 70 -6.46 -3.80 -6.87
CA ASP A 70 -6.57 -5.25 -7.06
C ASP A 70 -5.52 -5.75 -8.06
N ASP A 71 -5.58 -7.04 -8.40
CA ASP A 71 -4.72 -7.72 -9.37
C ASP A 71 -3.22 -7.74 -8.98
N ALA A 72 -2.92 -7.57 -7.69
CA ALA A 72 -1.56 -7.66 -7.18
C ALA A 72 -1.06 -9.11 -7.18
N THR A 73 -0.40 -9.51 -8.27
CA THR A 73 0.28 -10.81 -8.38
C THR A 73 1.65 -10.74 -7.71
N THR A 74 2.70 -10.32 -8.43
CA THR A 74 4.02 -10.05 -7.84
C THR A 74 4.16 -8.63 -7.29
N CYS A 75 3.23 -7.74 -7.64
CA CYS A 75 3.18 -6.35 -7.20
C CYS A 75 2.80 -6.22 -5.71
N HIS A 76 2.92 -5.03 -5.14
CA HIS A 76 2.55 -4.74 -3.76
C HIS A 76 1.65 -3.50 -3.71
N ILE A 77 0.56 -3.62 -2.97
CA ILE A 77 -0.29 -2.50 -2.59
C ILE A 77 0.26 -1.94 -1.28
N VAL A 78 0.61 -0.66 -1.30
CA VAL A 78 1.17 0.06 -0.16
C VAL A 78 0.16 1.10 0.30
N VAL A 79 -0.17 1.09 1.59
CA VAL A 79 -0.95 2.13 2.24
C VAL A 79 -0.07 2.85 3.25
N LEU A 80 0.10 4.16 3.09
CA LEU A 80 0.73 5.03 4.08
C LEU A 80 -0.33 5.95 4.67
N ARG A 81 -0.47 5.95 6.00
CA ARG A 81 -1.45 6.78 6.70
C ARG A 81 -0.80 7.60 7.80
N HIS A 82 -1.14 8.88 7.85
CA HIS A 82 -0.84 9.73 9.00
C HIS A 82 -2.04 9.72 9.97
N THR A 83 -1.86 9.18 11.16
CA THR A 83 -2.97 8.93 12.11
C THR A 83 -3.56 10.20 12.73
N GLY A 84 -2.82 11.32 12.76
CA GLY A 84 -3.29 12.60 13.32
C GLY A 84 -4.36 13.30 12.48
N ASN A 85 -4.04 13.58 11.22
CA ASN A 85 -4.94 14.24 10.26
C ASN A 85 -5.76 13.23 9.41
N GLY A 86 -5.45 11.93 9.49
CA GLY A 86 -6.09 10.86 8.72
C GLY A 86 -5.68 10.81 7.25
N ALA A 87 -4.69 11.59 6.81
CA ALA A 87 -4.21 11.55 5.44
C ALA A 87 -3.80 10.11 5.08
N THR A 88 -4.34 9.60 3.98
CA THR A 88 -4.20 8.21 3.55
C THR A 88 -3.81 8.18 2.10
N CYS A 89 -2.67 7.56 1.83
CA CYS A 89 -2.11 7.35 0.51
C CYS A 89 -2.18 5.85 0.21
N LEU A 90 -2.67 5.50 -0.98
CA LEU A 90 -2.61 4.15 -1.52
C LEU A 90 -1.87 4.18 -2.85
N THR A 91 -0.92 3.26 -3.03
CA THR A 91 -0.22 3.06 -4.29
C THR A 91 -0.06 1.58 -4.59
N HIS A 92 0.00 1.24 -5.87
CA HIS A 92 0.23 -0.12 -6.35
C HIS A 92 1.60 -0.17 -7.05
N CYS A 93 2.62 -0.57 -6.29
CA CYS A 93 4.01 -0.67 -6.72
C CYS A 93 4.26 -2.00 -7.44
N ASP A 94 4.97 -1.97 -8.57
CA ASP A 94 5.34 -3.18 -9.32
C ASP A 94 6.86 -3.40 -9.41
N GLY A 95 7.64 -2.56 -8.74
CA GLY A 95 9.10 -2.64 -8.71
C GLY A 95 9.81 -1.96 -9.88
N THR A 96 9.11 -1.10 -10.64
CA THR A 96 9.72 -0.32 -11.72
C THR A 96 10.76 0.66 -11.21
N ASP A 97 10.41 1.54 -10.25
CA ASP A 97 11.35 2.46 -9.63
C ASP A 97 10.97 2.79 -8.17
N THR A 98 11.09 1.78 -7.30
CA THR A 98 10.76 1.91 -5.86
C THR A 98 11.53 3.05 -5.18
N LYS A 99 12.74 3.36 -5.66
CA LYS A 99 13.58 4.44 -5.12
C LYS A 99 12.99 5.82 -5.42
N ALA A 100 12.29 6.00 -6.54
CA ALA A 100 11.55 7.21 -6.84
C ALA A 100 10.13 7.20 -6.24
N GLU A 101 9.48 6.04 -6.20
CA GLU A 101 8.11 5.87 -5.71
C GLU A 101 7.97 6.20 -4.22
N VAL A 102 8.85 5.68 -3.35
CA VAL A 102 8.73 5.91 -1.90
C VAL A 102 8.83 7.40 -1.53
N PRO A 103 9.78 8.20 -2.05
CA PRO A 103 9.77 9.64 -1.86
C PRO A 103 8.48 10.33 -2.32
N LEU A 104 7.85 9.87 -3.40
CA LEU A 104 6.56 10.41 -3.86
C LEU A 104 5.43 10.11 -2.86
N ILE A 105 5.36 8.88 -2.35
CA ILE A 105 4.41 8.48 -1.28
C ILE A 105 4.56 9.38 -0.06
N MET A 106 5.81 9.61 0.37
CA MET A 106 6.12 10.45 1.52
C MET A 106 5.75 11.92 1.27
N SER A 107 6.09 12.46 0.09
CA SER A 107 5.73 13.82 -0.32
C SER A 107 4.21 14.03 -0.34
N ALA A 108 3.48 13.08 -0.94
CA ALA A 108 2.03 13.11 -1.05
C ALA A 108 1.35 13.19 0.32
N ILE A 109 1.77 12.37 1.30
CA ILE A 109 1.23 12.43 2.67
C ILE A 109 1.63 13.72 3.39
N LYS A 110 2.88 14.17 3.23
CA LYS A 110 3.37 15.40 3.87
C LYS A 110 2.74 16.67 3.33
N SER A 111 2.13 16.64 2.15
CA SER A 111 1.37 17.77 1.61
C SER A 111 0.18 18.19 2.49
N PHE A 112 -0.27 17.33 3.42
CA PHE A 112 -1.35 17.59 4.38
C PHE A 112 -0.86 18.02 5.77
N SER A 113 0.38 18.52 5.87
CA SER A 113 1.10 18.74 7.14
C SER A 113 0.61 19.90 8.02
N ASP A 114 -0.43 20.64 7.61
CA ASP A 114 -0.91 21.83 8.36
C ASP A 114 -1.40 21.56 9.80
N HIS A 115 -1.43 20.30 10.28
CA HIS A 115 -1.92 19.94 11.62
C HIS A 115 -1.14 18.81 12.34
N THR A 116 0.17 18.65 12.10
CA THR A 116 0.95 17.50 12.61
C THR A 116 1.41 17.62 14.07
N GLU A 117 0.58 18.15 14.98
CA GLU A 117 0.92 18.17 16.42
C GLU A 117 0.59 16.84 17.14
N CYS A 118 -0.16 15.94 16.48
CA CYS A 118 -0.57 14.65 17.04
C CYS A 118 -0.52 13.54 15.98
N GLY A 119 -0.27 12.30 16.40
CA GLY A 119 -0.27 11.11 15.54
C GLY A 119 1.13 10.63 15.13
N ARG A 120 1.15 9.70 14.18
CA ARG A 120 2.34 9.04 13.61
C ARG A 120 2.05 8.50 12.20
N LEU A 121 3.09 8.20 11.45
CA LEU A 121 3.00 7.52 10.16
C LEU A 121 2.91 6.00 10.36
N GLU A 122 1.91 5.38 9.74
CA GLU A 122 1.72 3.93 9.72
C GLU A 122 1.74 3.44 8.27
N VAL A 123 2.55 2.42 8.00
CA VAL A 123 2.67 1.80 6.67
C VAL A 123 2.17 0.36 6.70
N HIS A 124 1.48 -0.01 5.62
CA HIS A 124 0.91 -1.33 5.39
C HIS A 124 1.35 -1.81 4.01
N LEU A 125 1.91 -3.01 3.94
CA LEU A 125 2.35 -3.64 2.70
C LEU A 125 1.62 -4.97 2.53
N VAL A 126 0.96 -5.14 1.38
CA VAL A 126 0.19 -6.35 1.04
C VAL A 126 0.41 -6.70 -0.43
N GLY A 127 0.60 -7.98 -0.76
CA GLY A 127 0.75 -8.45 -2.14
C GLY A 127 2.02 -9.25 -2.36
N GLY A 128 2.25 -9.71 -3.59
CA GLY A 128 3.31 -10.66 -3.88
C GLY A 128 2.97 -12.07 -3.39
N PHE A 129 3.76 -13.04 -3.82
CA PHE A 129 3.71 -14.43 -3.37
C PHE A 129 5.09 -15.07 -3.53
N SER A 130 5.25 -16.36 -3.26
CA SER A 130 6.51 -17.07 -3.49
C SER A 130 6.69 -17.41 -4.97
N ASP A 131 6.92 -16.38 -5.79
CA ASP A 131 7.07 -16.53 -7.25
C ASP A 131 8.46 -17.03 -7.67
N ASP A 132 8.50 -17.86 -8.73
CA ASP A 132 9.73 -18.46 -9.26
C ASP A 132 10.82 -17.45 -9.64
N ARG A 133 10.40 -16.24 -10.02
CA ARG A 133 11.29 -15.18 -10.49
C ARG A 133 11.83 -14.30 -9.36
N GLN A 134 11.43 -14.56 -8.12
CA GLN A 134 11.82 -13.81 -6.92
C GLN A 134 11.49 -12.29 -7.04
N LEU A 135 10.46 -11.95 -7.83
CA LEU A 135 10.05 -10.56 -8.04
C LEU A 135 9.41 -9.98 -6.79
N SER A 136 8.53 -10.75 -6.14
CA SER A 136 7.86 -10.35 -4.90
C SER A 136 8.87 -10.11 -3.79
N GLN A 137 9.80 -11.04 -3.59
CA GLN A 137 10.85 -10.91 -2.57
C GLN A 137 11.74 -9.70 -2.82
N LYS A 138 12.13 -9.47 -4.09
CA LYS A 138 12.92 -8.29 -4.48
C LYS A 138 12.17 -7.00 -4.16
N LEU A 139 10.89 -6.90 -4.53
CA LEU A 139 10.07 -5.72 -4.28
C LEU A 139 9.86 -5.48 -2.78
N THR A 140 9.62 -6.54 -2.00
CA THR A 140 9.56 -6.46 -0.52
C THR A 140 10.84 -5.84 0.04
N HIS A 141 12.02 -6.35 -0.36
CA HIS A 141 13.29 -5.81 0.11
C HIS A 141 13.50 -4.35 -0.29
N GLN A 142 13.15 -3.97 -1.53
CA GLN A 142 13.25 -2.60 -2.01
C GLN A 142 12.36 -1.67 -1.18
N LEU A 143 11.08 -2.00 -0.99
CA LEU A 143 10.14 -1.17 -0.22
C LEU A 143 10.60 -1.00 1.23
N LEU A 144 10.94 -2.08 1.92
CA LEU A 144 11.41 -2.01 3.31
C LEU A 144 12.68 -1.14 3.43
N SER A 145 13.64 -1.31 2.50
CA SER A 145 14.88 -0.53 2.46
C SER A 145 14.60 0.97 2.21
N GLU A 146 13.75 1.31 1.24
CA GLU A 146 13.47 2.71 0.91
C GLU A 146 12.66 3.41 2.00
N PHE A 147 11.75 2.71 2.69
CA PHE A 147 11.07 3.25 3.87
C PHE A 147 12.01 3.43 5.07
N ASP A 148 12.96 2.50 5.32
CA ASP A 148 13.93 2.65 6.42
C ASP A 148 14.91 3.82 6.23
N LYS A 149 15.09 4.28 4.98
CA LYS A 149 15.93 5.43 4.63
C LYS A 149 15.26 6.79 4.85
N GLN A 150 13.95 6.82 5.15
CA GLN A 150 13.26 8.08 5.37
C GLN A 150 13.67 8.75 6.69
N ASP A 151 13.49 10.07 6.76
CA ASP A 151 13.84 10.86 7.94
C ASP A 151 12.79 10.76 9.06
N ASP A 152 11.53 10.51 8.71
CA ASP A 152 10.41 10.39 9.66
C ASP A 152 10.25 8.96 10.18
N ASP A 153 9.82 8.85 11.43
CA ASP A 153 9.44 7.56 12.02
C ASP A 153 8.22 6.98 11.29
N ILE A 154 8.43 5.84 10.64
CA ILE A 154 7.38 5.11 9.92
C ILE A 154 7.14 3.79 10.66
N HIS A 155 5.93 3.59 11.17
CA HIS A 155 5.56 2.38 11.87
C HIS A 155 5.02 1.34 10.87
N LEU A 156 5.73 0.23 10.70
CA LEU A 156 5.25 -0.92 9.95
C LEU A 156 4.16 -1.62 10.77
N VAL A 157 2.92 -1.52 10.29
CA VAL A 157 1.74 -2.04 11.00
C VAL A 157 1.24 -3.33 10.36
N THR A 158 1.21 -3.42 9.04
CA THR A 158 0.81 -4.65 8.33
C THR A 158 1.90 -5.06 7.36
N LEU A 159 2.35 -6.31 7.48
CA LEU A 159 3.25 -6.94 6.52
C LEU A 159 2.64 -8.28 6.11
N CYS A 160 1.98 -8.32 4.96
CA CYS A 160 1.37 -9.54 4.42
C CYS A 160 1.80 -9.68 2.96
N VAL A 161 3.08 -9.99 2.76
CA VAL A 161 3.74 -10.00 1.45
C VAL A 161 4.54 -11.27 1.18
N THR A 162 4.81 -11.55 -0.09
CA THR A 162 5.67 -12.67 -0.54
C THR A 162 5.24 -13.99 0.15
N GLU A 163 6.09 -14.61 0.96
CA GLU A 163 5.79 -15.89 1.62
C GLU A 163 4.64 -15.80 2.63
N LEU A 164 4.34 -14.61 3.14
CA LEU A 164 3.21 -14.38 4.05
C LEU A 164 1.89 -14.22 3.31
N ASN A 165 1.91 -14.05 2.00
CA ASN A 165 0.73 -13.96 1.14
C ASN A 165 0.64 -15.14 0.17
N ASP A 166 1.43 -16.19 0.38
CA ASP A 166 1.53 -17.32 -0.53
C ASP A 166 0.55 -18.45 -0.18
N ARG A 167 -0.03 -19.08 -1.20
CA ARG A 167 -0.67 -20.39 -1.12
C ARG A 167 -0.15 -21.30 -2.21
N GLU A 168 -0.04 -22.58 -1.90
CA GLU A 168 0.36 -23.61 -2.85
C GLU A 168 -0.85 -24.48 -3.24
N GLU A 169 -1.05 -24.64 -4.55
CA GLU A 169 -2.07 -25.52 -5.14
C GLU A 169 -1.41 -26.36 -6.23
N ASN A 170 -1.37 -27.68 -6.06
CA ASN A 170 -0.75 -28.62 -7.00
C ASN A 170 0.70 -28.22 -7.37
N GLU A 171 1.55 -27.97 -6.37
CA GLU A 171 2.95 -27.54 -6.54
C GLU A 171 3.12 -26.18 -7.26
N ASN A 172 2.03 -25.42 -7.45
CA ASN A 172 2.07 -24.07 -8.01
C ASN A 172 1.71 -23.05 -6.93
N HIS A 173 2.49 -21.98 -6.87
CA HIS A 173 2.34 -20.90 -5.91
C HIS A 173 1.47 -19.76 -6.45
N PHE A 174 0.60 -19.20 -5.60
CA PHE A 174 -0.31 -18.11 -5.92
C PHE A 174 -0.47 -17.16 -4.73
N PRO A 175 -0.80 -15.88 -4.96
CA PRO A 175 -1.13 -14.97 -3.88
C PRO A 175 -2.50 -15.30 -3.27
N ILE A 176 -2.62 -15.14 -1.94
CA ILE A 176 -3.88 -15.24 -1.20
C ILE A 176 -4.70 -13.96 -1.38
N ILE A 177 -4.05 -12.80 -1.26
CA ILE A 177 -4.64 -11.47 -1.38
C ILE A 177 -4.17 -10.85 -2.68
N TYR A 178 -5.11 -10.57 -3.58
CA TYR A 178 -4.90 -9.84 -4.84
C TYR A 178 -5.25 -8.35 -4.69
N GLY A 179 -6.24 -8.04 -3.85
CA GLY A 179 -6.74 -6.70 -3.67
C GLY A 179 -7.10 -6.35 -2.23
N ILE A 180 -6.93 -5.07 -1.91
CA ILE A 180 -7.32 -4.49 -0.62
C ILE A 180 -8.02 -3.16 -0.84
N ALA A 181 -8.88 -2.82 0.11
CA ALA A 181 -9.47 -1.51 0.25
C ALA A 181 -9.08 -0.91 1.60
N VAL A 182 -8.98 0.42 1.65
CA VAL A 182 -8.84 1.18 2.89
C VAL A 182 -9.98 2.18 3.01
N ASN A 183 -10.73 2.09 4.10
CA ASN A 183 -11.72 3.10 4.46
C ASN A 183 -11.01 4.30 5.10
N ILE A 184 -11.08 5.45 4.44
CA ILE A 184 -10.31 6.65 4.84
C ILE A 184 -10.77 7.17 6.21
N LYS A 185 -12.06 7.02 6.54
CA LYS A 185 -12.64 7.52 7.80
C LYS A 185 -12.28 6.63 8.98
N THR A 186 -12.39 5.30 8.82
CA THR A 186 -12.16 4.35 9.91
C THR A 186 -10.73 3.83 10.00
N ALA A 187 -9.91 4.08 8.98
CA ALA A 187 -8.58 3.48 8.79
C ALA A 187 -8.56 1.96 8.62
N GLU A 188 -9.73 1.33 8.41
CA GLU A 188 -9.82 -0.11 8.26
C GLU A 188 -9.27 -0.54 6.89
N ILE A 189 -8.37 -1.52 6.90
CA ILE A 189 -7.85 -2.19 5.71
C ILE A 189 -8.44 -3.60 5.66
N TYR A 190 -9.01 -3.97 4.52
CA TYR A 190 -9.67 -5.26 4.34
C TYR A 190 -9.49 -5.81 2.93
N ARG A 191 -9.62 -7.14 2.81
CA ARG A 191 -9.59 -7.83 1.50
C ARG A 191 -10.77 -7.38 0.66
N ALA A 192 -10.49 -6.94 -0.57
CA ALA A 192 -11.50 -6.40 -1.45
C ALA A 192 -11.27 -6.85 -2.89
N SER A 193 -12.35 -6.86 -3.66
CA SER A 193 -12.29 -6.88 -5.12
C SER A 193 -13.27 -5.87 -5.68
N PHE A 194 -13.01 -5.45 -6.92
CA PHE A 194 -13.67 -4.31 -7.53
C PHE A 194 -14.20 -4.72 -8.90
N GLN A 195 -15.40 -4.27 -9.24
CA GLN A 195 -15.98 -4.48 -10.57
C GLN A 195 -15.90 -3.23 -11.44
N ASP A 196 -15.72 -2.06 -10.80
CA ASP A 196 -15.64 -0.77 -11.46
C ASP A 196 -14.27 -0.14 -11.14
N HIS A 197 -13.42 -0.08 -12.16
CA HIS A 197 -12.05 0.45 -12.09
C HIS A 197 -11.91 1.81 -12.77
N GLY A 198 -13.04 2.38 -13.23
CA GLY A 198 -13.07 3.62 -13.98
C GLY A 198 -12.77 4.86 -13.14
N PRO A 199 -12.75 6.05 -13.77
CA PRO A 199 -12.89 6.28 -15.22
C PRO A 199 -11.59 6.01 -15.99
N GLU A 200 -11.68 6.05 -17.33
CA GLU A 200 -10.55 5.96 -18.27
C GLU A 200 -9.64 4.74 -18.06
N GLU A 201 -10.23 3.61 -17.66
CA GLU A 201 -9.50 2.41 -17.26
C GLU A 201 -8.50 1.96 -18.33
N GLN A 202 -8.92 1.90 -19.59
CA GLN A 202 -8.08 1.45 -20.70
C GLN A 202 -6.95 2.43 -21.01
N LEU A 203 -7.19 3.74 -20.89
CA LEU A 203 -6.17 4.76 -21.15
C LEU A 203 -5.08 4.72 -20.07
N ARG A 204 -5.50 4.59 -18.80
CA ARG A 204 -4.59 4.47 -17.65
C ARG A 204 -3.77 3.17 -17.71
N ALA A 205 -4.41 2.06 -18.09
CA ALA A 205 -3.73 0.79 -18.29
C ALA A 205 -2.73 0.86 -19.46
N ALA A 206 -3.10 1.49 -20.58
CA ALA A 206 -2.21 1.69 -21.72
C ALA A 206 -0.98 2.53 -21.37
N ARG A 207 -1.14 3.56 -20.52
CA ARG A 207 -0.02 4.37 -19.99
C ARG A 207 0.98 3.50 -19.22
N ALA A 208 0.49 2.65 -18.31
CA ALA A 208 1.35 1.76 -17.54
C ALA A 208 2.07 0.75 -18.44
N LEU A 209 1.34 0.14 -19.38
CA LEU A 209 1.87 -0.84 -20.33
C LEU A 209 2.94 -0.23 -21.26
N ALA A 210 2.77 1.03 -21.66
CA ALA A 210 3.75 1.78 -22.47
C ALA A 210 5.03 2.17 -21.70
N GLY A 211 5.14 1.80 -20.42
CA GLY A 211 6.31 2.11 -19.59
C GLY A 211 6.21 3.44 -18.85
N GLY A 212 5.01 4.02 -18.74
CA GLY A 212 4.79 5.24 -17.96
C GLY A 212 5.19 5.04 -16.49
N PRO A 213 5.97 5.96 -15.89
CA PRO A 213 6.39 5.85 -14.50
C PRO A 213 5.29 6.34 -13.55
N CYS A 214 5.46 6.05 -12.26
CA CYS A 214 4.77 6.77 -11.18
C CYS A 214 5.62 8.00 -10.82
N GLN A 215 5.23 9.18 -11.31
CA GLN A 215 5.90 10.48 -11.13
C GLN A 215 4.90 11.59 -10.77
N ASP A 216 5.40 12.76 -10.35
CA ASP A 216 4.58 13.97 -10.19
C ASP A 216 3.73 14.22 -11.45
N GLY A 217 2.40 14.31 -11.28
CA GLY A 217 1.44 14.40 -12.38
C GLY A 217 0.80 13.07 -12.82
N THR A 218 1.19 11.95 -12.21
CA THR A 218 0.53 10.63 -12.36
C THR A 218 -0.23 10.20 -11.12
N GLU A 219 -0.36 11.10 -10.15
CA GLU A 219 -1.31 10.99 -9.05
C GLU A 219 -2.71 10.85 -9.66
N ALA A 220 -3.35 9.71 -9.46
CA ALA A 220 -4.73 9.51 -9.88
C ALA A 220 -5.65 10.52 -9.16
N TYR A 221 -5.26 10.92 -7.95
CA TYR A 221 -5.97 11.91 -7.16
C TYR A 221 -5.12 12.46 -6.02
N THR A 222 -5.16 13.78 -5.86
CA THR A 222 -4.72 14.46 -4.65
C THR A 222 -5.82 15.41 -4.22
N SER A 223 -6.40 15.21 -3.03
CA SER A 223 -7.33 16.17 -2.48
C SER A 223 -6.59 17.48 -2.17
N LYS A 224 -6.61 18.47 -3.07
CA LYS A 224 -6.19 19.83 -2.70
C LYS A 224 -7.29 20.43 -1.84
N VAL A 225 -7.05 20.59 -0.54
CA VAL A 225 -7.89 21.43 0.31
C VAL A 225 -7.69 22.87 -0.16
N LEU A 226 -8.51 23.30 -1.13
CA LEU A 226 -8.72 24.72 -1.37
C LEU A 226 -9.49 25.25 -0.16
N CYS A 227 -8.77 25.66 0.88
CA CYS A 227 -9.31 26.63 1.83
C CYS A 227 -9.72 27.85 0.98
N ARG A 228 -11.02 28.00 0.74
CA ARG A 228 -11.60 29.28 0.33
C ARG A 228 -11.78 30.15 1.56
#